data_AF-A0A2E1V2F8-F1
#
_entry.id   AF-A0A2E1V2F8-F1
#
_cell.length_a   1.000
_cell.length_b   1.000
_cell.length_c   1.000
_cell.angle_alpha   90.00
_cell.angle_beta   90.00
_cell.angle_gamma   90.00
#
_symmetry.space_group_name_H-M   'P 1'
#
loop_
_entity.id
_entity.type
_entity.pdbx_description
1 polymer ?
#
loop_
_entity_poly.entity_id
_entity_poly.type
_entity_poly.pdbx_seq_one_letter_code
_entity_poly.pdbx_strand_id
1 'polypeptide(L)'
;MTKALFIGLCALALFGCDASDDASKTASTNAASAAASPAAQPLTPTTGFMSPALSVPRVSGVPTNLLVSSPSASAPGAILGEAELNQLLIGNSIKQVDDQYWAYFGTQGQLGGLLVNLTERGSYTLAGGQVCKSWPTWAAGTRLCYRVLNLGNARYRFSGINVDSFDVVISRGNPQGL
;
A
#
# COMPACT_ATOMS: atom_id res chain seq x y z
N MET A 1 -56.01 -14.70 9.28
CA MET A 1 -55.96 -13.42 8.53
C MET A 1 -54.84 -13.53 7.51
N THR A 2 -55.15 -13.15 6.28
CA THR A 2 -54.43 -13.45 5.03
C THR A 2 -53.60 -12.24 4.57
N LYS A 3 -52.43 -12.47 3.95
CA LYS A 3 -51.76 -11.75 2.82
C LYS A 3 -50.22 -11.76 2.99
N ALA A 4 -49.48 -12.55 2.19
CA ALA A 4 -48.98 -12.31 0.81
C ALA A 4 -47.71 -11.41 0.78
N LEU A 5 -46.49 -11.93 0.53
CA LEU A 5 -45.80 -12.30 -0.74
C LEU A 5 -45.30 -11.11 -1.58
N PHE A 6 -43.97 -11.00 -1.72
CA PHE A 6 -43.19 -10.46 -2.87
C PHE A 6 -41.74 -10.94 -2.66
N ILE A 7 -41.26 -12.04 -3.25
CA ILE A 7 -40.72 -12.23 -4.61
C ILE A 7 -39.99 -11.00 -5.17
N GLY A 8 -38.68 -11.13 -5.34
CA GLY A 8 -37.80 -10.20 -6.03
C GLY A 8 -36.52 -10.89 -6.50
N LEU A 9 -36.67 -11.84 -7.43
CA LEU A 9 -35.60 -12.44 -8.22
C LEU A 9 -35.06 -11.36 -9.18
N CYS A 10 -33.74 -11.16 -9.23
CA CYS A 10 -33.09 -10.57 -10.40
C CYS A 10 -31.88 -11.43 -10.78
N ALA A 11 -32.16 -12.39 -11.66
CA ALA A 11 -31.20 -12.98 -12.55
C ALA A 11 -31.04 -12.06 -13.76
N LEU A 12 -29.81 -11.73 -14.13
CA LEU A 12 -29.41 -11.20 -15.44
C LEU A 12 -28.02 -11.81 -15.70
N ALA A 13 -27.96 -12.92 -16.43
CA ALA A 13 -27.80 -13.00 -17.88
C ALA A 13 -26.32 -12.85 -18.29
N LEU A 14 -25.73 -14.02 -18.53
CA LEU A 14 -24.50 -14.22 -19.29
C LEU A 14 -24.68 -13.65 -20.71
N PHE A 15 -23.72 -12.85 -21.16
CA PHE A 15 -23.37 -12.76 -22.58
C PHE A 15 -21.88 -13.00 -22.71
N GLY A 16 -21.53 -14.10 -23.38
CA GLY A 16 -20.21 -14.31 -23.94
C GLY A 16 -20.04 -13.48 -25.22
N CYS A 17 -18.80 -13.12 -25.50
CA CYS A 17 -18.30 -12.98 -26.85
C CYS A 17 -17.02 -13.81 -26.92
N ASP A 18 -17.13 -14.89 -27.67
CA ASP A 18 -16.03 -15.66 -28.25
C ASP A 18 -15.69 -15.06 -29.63
N ALA A 19 -14.61 -15.55 -30.24
CA ALA A 19 -14.09 -15.30 -31.58
C ALA A 19 -13.10 -14.12 -31.77
N SER A 20 -12.07 -14.20 -32.61
CA SER A 20 -11.23 -15.28 -33.16
C SER A 20 -10.20 -14.60 -34.07
N ASP A 21 -9.09 -15.29 -34.33
CA ASP A 21 -8.22 -15.23 -35.51
C ASP A 21 -7.31 -14.01 -35.82
N ASP A 22 -6.02 -14.28 -35.65
CA ASP A 22 -4.95 -14.27 -36.67
C ASP A 22 -5.03 -13.29 -37.86
N ALA A 23 -3.95 -12.51 -38.02
CA ALA A 23 -2.94 -12.74 -39.06
C ALA A 23 -2.15 -11.44 -39.33
N SER A 24 -0.83 -11.52 -39.28
CA SER A 24 0.00 -11.22 -40.47
C SER A 24 1.48 -11.45 -40.20
N LYS A 25 1.98 -12.47 -40.88
CA LYS A 25 3.35 -12.89 -41.08
C LYS A 25 3.88 -12.23 -42.35
N THR A 26 4.95 -11.44 -42.28
CA THR A 26 5.96 -11.29 -43.38
C THR A 26 7.16 -10.53 -42.78
N ALA A 27 8.29 -11.16 -42.44
CA ALA A 27 9.34 -11.82 -43.22
C ALA A 27 10.58 -10.93 -43.44
N SER A 28 11.73 -11.47 -43.00
CA SER A 28 13.05 -11.42 -43.65
C SER A 28 13.81 -10.08 -43.67
N THR A 29 15.13 -9.98 -43.49
CA THR A 29 16.24 -10.94 -43.46
C THR A 29 17.54 -10.20 -43.06
N ASN A 30 18.53 -10.97 -42.57
CA ASN A 30 20.00 -10.77 -42.70
C ASN A 30 20.66 -9.61 -41.91
N ALA A 31 21.92 -9.68 -41.44
CA ALA A 31 23.02 -10.64 -41.56
C ALA A 31 24.04 -10.43 -40.41
N ALA A 32 24.97 -11.38 -40.31
CA ALA A 32 25.95 -11.60 -39.25
C ALA A 32 27.19 -10.67 -39.25
N SER A 33 27.78 -10.56 -38.05
CA SER A 33 29.20 -10.52 -37.65
C SER A 33 30.25 -9.71 -38.42
N ALA A 34 30.95 -8.82 -37.70
CA ALA A 34 32.41 -8.66 -37.79
C ALA A 34 32.97 -8.03 -36.50
N ALA A 35 34.14 -8.51 -36.06
CA ALA A 35 34.90 -8.07 -34.89
C ALA A 35 36.23 -7.42 -35.32
N ALA A 36 36.91 -6.80 -34.34
CA ALA A 36 38.27 -6.21 -34.31
C ALA A 36 38.38 -4.75 -34.80
N SER A 37 39.11 -3.80 -34.18
CA SER A 37 40.00 -3.75 -33.00
C SER A 37 40.27 -2.26 -32.65
N PRO A 38 41.02 -1.89 -31.59
CA PRO A 38 40.83 -0.66 -30.82
C PRO A 38 41.63 0.55 -31.33
N ALA A 39 41.06 1.75 -31.19
CA ALA A 39 41.78 3.01 -31.30
C ALA A 39 41.86 3.67 -29.93
N ALA A 40 43.09 3.85 -29.44
CA ALA A 40 43.42 4.50 -28.17
C ALA A 40 42.84 5.92 -28.12
N GLN A 41 42.10 6.22 -27.03
CA GLN A 41 41.68 7.58 -26.69
C GLN A 41 42.53 8.12 -25.53
N PRO A 42 42.76 9.45 -25.47
CA PRO A 42 43.75 10.05 -24.58
C PRO A 42 43.33 9.96 -23.11
N LEU A 43 44.30 9.75 -22.22
CA LEU A 43 44.17 9.80 -20.78
C LEU A 43 43.76 11.21 -20.32
N THR A 44 42.47 11.46 -20.16
CA THR A 44 41.95 12.53 -19.31
C THR A 44 41.79 12.01 -17.89
N PRO A 45 42.26 12.72 -16.85
CA PRO A 45 42.08 12.27 -15.47
C PRO A 45 40.60 12.31 -15.10
N THR A 46 40.01 11.13 -14.94
CA THR A 46 38.65 10.93 -14.44
C THR A 46 38.59 11.45 -13.00
N THR A 47 38.17 12.70 -12.82
CA THR A 47 37.59 13.15 -11.55
C THR A 47 36.48 12.19 -11.20
N GLY A 48 36.59 11.57 -10.01
CA GLY A 48 35.81 10.41 -9.59
C GLY A 48 34.33 10.50 -9.97
N PHE A 49 33.86 9.48 -10.68
CA PHE A 49 32.46 9.14 -10.72
C PHE A 49 32.01 8.83 -9.29
N MET A 50 31.55 9.84 -8.57
CA MET A 50 30.48 9.60 -7.60
C MET A 50 29.29 9.16 -8.45
N SER A 51 29.09 7.85 -8.56
CA SER A 51 27.81 7.31 -9.02
C SER A 51 26.72 8.05 -8.25
N PRO A 52 25.77 8.74 -8.90
CA PRO A 52 24.63 9.28 -8.19
C PRO A 52 23.95 8.07 -7.54
N ALA A 53 23.94 8.02 -6.21
CA ALA A 53 23.10 7.07 -5.50
C ALA A 53 21.70 7.26 -6.08
N LEU A 54 21.21 6.27 -6.83
CA LEU A 54 19.91 6.32 -7.48
C LEU A 54 18.90 6.68 -6.39
N SER A 55 18.41 7.92 -6.44
CA SER A 55 17.51 8.44 -5.41
C SER A 55 16.20 7.68 -5.55
N VAL A 56 15.94 6.75 -4.63
CA VAL A 56 14.68 6.00 -4.61
C VAL A 56 13.55 7.02 -4.38
N PRO A 57 12.52 7.05 -5.23
CA PRO A 57 11.36 7.91 -5.02
C PRO A 57 10.74 7.68 -3.65
N ARG A 58 10.13 8.71 -3.06
CA ARG A 58 9.50 8.63 -1.74
C ARG A 58 8.08 9.14 -1.78
N VAL A 59 7.21 8.51 -0.98
CA VAL A 59 5.86 9.01 -0.68
C VAL A 59 5.80 9.26 0.81
N SER A 60 5.54 10.52 1.20
CA SER A 60 5.46 10.92 2.62
C SER A 60 6.70 10.54 3.43
N GLY A 61 7.88 10.68 2.83
CA GLY A 61 9.17 10.32 3.42
C GLY A 61 9.50 8.82 3.39
N VAL A 62 8.57 7.95 3.01
CA VAL A 62 8.78 6.50 2.90
C VAL A 62 9.29 6.15 1.49
N PRO A 63 10.43 5.46 1.35
CA PRO A 63 10.90 4.92 0.07
C PRO A 63 9.84 4.05 -0.63
N THR A 64 9.64 4.24 -1.93
CA THR A 64 8.61 3.51 -2.68
C THR A 64 8.79 2.00 -2.69
N ASN A 65 10.02 1.51 -2.60
CA ASN A 65 10.33 0.08 -2.48
C ASN A 65 9.94 -0.53 -1.11
N LEU A 66 9.65 0.32 -0.10
CA LEU A 66 9.13 -0.11 1.19
C LEU A 66 7.61 0.02 1.29
N LEU A 67 6.95 0.68 0.33
CA LEU A 67 5.51 0.82 0.37
C LEU A 67 4.82 -0.52 0.18
N VAL A 68 3.81 -0.77 1.01
CA VAL A 68 2.92 -1.92 0.92
C VAL A 68 1.58 -1.44 0.39
N SER A 69 1.07 -2.19 -0.59
CA SER A 69 -0.29 -2.04 -1.08
C SER A 69 -1.06 -3.32 -0.79
N SER A 70 -2.37 -3.20 -0.56
CA SER A 70 -3.25 -4.37 -0.42
C SER A 70 -3.13 -5.26 -1.67
N PRO A 71 -2.76 -6.55 -1.52
CA PRO A 71 -2.59 -7.47 -2.65
C PRO A 71 -3.93 -7.84 -3.29
N SER A 72 -5.00 -7.83 -2.51
CA SER A 72 -6.37 -7.77 -3.01
C SER A 72 -6.59 -6.33 -3.45
N ALA A 73 -6.47 -6.08 -4.75
CA ALA A 73 -6.57 -4.75 -5.33
C ALA A 73 -8.01 -4.20 -5.19
N SER A 74 -8.38 -3.73 -4.00
CA SER A 74 -9.60 -2.95 -3.80
C SER A 74 -9.44 -1.68 -4.63
N ALA A 75 -10.43 -1.36 -5.47
CA ALA A 75 -10.38 -0.17 -6.31
C ALA A 75 -10.16 1.10 -5.44
N PRO A 76 -9.51 2.16 -5.96
CA PRO A 76 -9.51 3.45 -5.29
C PRO A 76 -10.94 3.88 -4.90
N GLY A 77 -11.11 4.38 -3.69
CA GLY A 77 -12.40 4.69 -3.07
C GLY A 77 -13.04 3.54 -2.28
N ALA A 78 -12.56 2.29 -2.43
CA ALA A 78 -13.10 1.16 -1.69
C ALA A 78 -12.73 1.23 -0.19
N ILE A 79 -13.68 0.83 0.66
CA ILE A 79 -13.45 0.59 2.09
C ILE A 79 -12.88 -0.82 2.23
N LEU A 80 -11.74 -0.94 2.91
CA LEU A 80 -11.08 -2.21 3.12
C LEU A 80 -11.85 -3.09 4.11
N GLY A 81 -12.04 -4.35 3.73
CA GLY A 81 -12.58 -5.40 4.58
C GLY A 81 -11.54 -5.93 5.58
N GLU A 82 -11.99 -6.76 6.51
CA GLU A 82 -11.14 -7.29 7.59
C GLU A 82 -9.94 -8.10 7.07
N ALA A 83 -10.12 -8.92 6.03
CA ALA A 83 -9.02 -9.68 5.44
C ALA A 83 -7.93 -8.78 4.83
N GLU A 84 -8.34 -7.72 4.13
CA GLU A 84 -7.44 -6.73 3.53
C GLU A 84 -6.71 -5.95 4.62
N LEU A 85 -7.41 -5.55 5.68
CA LEU A 85 -6.80 -4.89 6.84
C LEU A 85 -5.77 -5.79 7.54
N ASN A 86 -6.07 -7.07 7.72
CA ASN A 86 -5.13 -8.02 8.32
C ASN A 86 -3.84 -8.14 7.51
N GLN A 87 -3.96 -8.33 6.19
CA GLN A 87 -2.81 -8.44 5.28
C GLN A 87 -2.01 -7.13 5.21
N LEU A 88 -2.70 -5.99 5.24
CA LEU A 88 -2.10 -4.69 5.05
C LEU A 88 -1.40 -4.19 6.31
N LEU A 89 -1.99 -4.38 7.49
CA LEU A 89 -1.50 -3.79 8.74
C LEU A 89 -0.57 -4.71 9.52
N ILE A 90 -0.92 -5.99 9.72
CA ILE A 90 -0.17 -6.86 10.64
C ILE A 90 1.26 -7.08 10.11
N GLY A 91 2.24 -6.75 10.94
CA GLY A 91 3.67 -6.80 10.59
C GLY A 91 4.16 -5.59 9.79
N ASN A 92 3.34 -4.56 9.60
CA ASN A 92 3.67 -3.34 8.87
C ASN A 92 3.46 -2.09 9.73
N SER A 93 3.93 -0.94 9.23
CA SER A 93 3.78 0.35 9.89
C SER A 93 2.97 1.32 9.05
N ILE A 94 2.07 2.06 9.68
CA ILE A 94 1.48 3.25 9.07
C ILE A 94 2.39 4.46 9.31
N LYS A 95 2.43 5.36 8.33
CA LYS A 95 3.05 6.68 8.42
C LYS A 95 2.04 7.72 7.98
N GLN A 96 1.63 8.60 8.88
CA GLN A 96 0.75 9.71 8.53
C GLN A 96 1.44 10.66 7.54
N VAL A 97 0.68 11.08 6.53
CA VAL A 97 1.20 11.87 5.39
C VAL A 97 1.66 13.24 5.84
N ASP A 98 0.86 13.93 6.66
CA ASP A 98 1.05 15.32 7.03
C ASP A 98 1.58 15.51 8.47
N ASP A 99 2.01 14.43 9.12
CA ASP A 99 2.44 14.47 10.51
C ASP A 99 3.63 13.54 10.78
N GLN A 100 4.36 13.78 11.86
CA GLN A 100 5.45 12.94 12.36
C GLN A 100 4.96 11.72 13.15
N TYR A 101 3.78 11.20 12.80
CA TYR A 101 3.19 10.02 13.40
C TYR A 101 3.51 8.74 12.62
N TRP A 102 3.89 7.70 13.37
CA TRP A 102 4.03 6.32 12.94
C TRP A 102 3.32 5.38 13.91
N ALA A 103 2.79 4.27 13.40
CA ALA A 103 2.40 3.15 14.25
C ALA A 103 2.70 1.82 13.58
N TYR A 104 3.44 0.97 14.27
CA TYR A 104 3.70 -0.41 13.92
C TYR A 104 2.63 -1.32 14.51
N PHE A 105 2.06 -2.19 13.67
CA PHE A 105 1.05 -3.18 14.06
C PHE A 105 1.74 -4.53 14.25
N GLY A 106 2.06 -4.84 15.50
CA GLY A 106 2.65 -6.12 15.89
C GLY A 106 1.64 -7.27 15.83
N THR A 107 2.09 -8.48 16.13
CA THR A 107 1.19 -9.62 16.27
C THR A 107 0.36 -9.52 17.56
N GLN A 108 -0.70 -10.33 17.65
CA GLN A 108 -1.54 -10.43 18.86
C GLN A 108 -2.15 -9.10 19.34
N GLY A 109 -2.41 -8.16 18.44
CA GLY A 109 -3.07 -6.90 18.78
C GLY A 109 -2.15 -5.86 19.43
N GLN A 110 -0.82 -5.99 19.31
CA GLN A 110 0.13 -5.02 19.88
C GLN A 110 0.37 -3.83 18.94
N LEU A 111 0.50 -2.62 19.50
CA LEU A 111 0.97 -1.45 18.78
C LEU A 111 2.28 -0.92 19.35
N GLY A 112 3.17 -0.48 18.47
CA GLY A 112 4.26 0.45 18.79
C GLY A 112 4.01 1.76 18.07
N GLY A 113 4.02 2.88 18.79
CA GLY A 113 3.75 4.20 18.24
C GLY A 113 4.97 5.10 18.33
N LEU A 114 5.13 6.00 17.37
CA LEU A 114 6.04 7.14 17.45
C LEU A 114 5.32 8.40 16.99
N LEU A 115 5.27 9.42 17.83
CA LEU A 115 4.77 10.74 17.47
C LEU A 115 5.86 11.77 17.75
N VAL A 116 6.39 12.39 16.70
CA VAL A 116 7.55 13.29 16.76
C VAL A 116 8.77 12.55 17.33
N ASN A 117 8.97 12.56 18.64
CA ASN A 117 10.06 11.89 19.36
C ASN A 117 9.58 11.07 20.58
N LEU A 118 8.27 10.89 20.72
CA LEU A 118 7.66 10.15 21.81
C LEU A 118 7.25 8.78 21.33
N THR A 119 7.70 7.74 22.02
CA THR A 119 7.29 6.37 21.75
C THR A 119 6.28 5.89 22.78
N GLU A 120 5.27 5.14 22.34
CA GLU A 120 4.30 4.51 23.23
C GLU A 120 3.95 3.10 22.76
N ARG A 121 3.61 2.22 23.71
CA ARG A 121 3.02 0.91 23.43
C ARG A 121 1.51 1.00 23.59
N GLY A 122 0.80 0.45 22.62
CA GLY A 122 -0.66 0.43 22.61
C GLY A 122 -1.20 -0.93 22.24
N SER A 123 -2.50 -0.97 21.97
CA SER A 123 -3.18 -2.14 21.46
C SER A 123 -4.07 -1.79 20.27
N TYR A 124 -4.30 -2.77 19.42
CA TYR A 124 -5.27 -2.68 18.35
C TYR A 124 -6.14 -3.93 18.25
N THR A 125 -7.27 -3.77 17.58
CA THR A 125 -8.09 -4.89 17.12
C THR A 125 -8.57 -4.62 15.70
N LEU A 126 -8.72 -5.68 14.92
CA LEU A 126 -9.38 -5.65 13.62
C LEU A 126 -10.69 -6.43 13.74
N ALA A 127 -11.82 -5.76 13.52
CA ALA A 127 -13.14 -6.39 13.59
C ALA A 127 -14.14 -5.62 12.72
N GLY A 128 -14.95 -6.33 11.93
CA GLY A 128 -16.05 -5.73 11.15
C GLY A 128 -15.58 -4.72 10.10
N GLY A 129 -14.38 -4.94 9.53
CA GLY A 129 -13.76 -4.00 8.58
C GLY A 129 -13.33 -2.68 9.23
N GLN A 130 -13.06 -2.68 10.54
CA GLN A 130 -12.54 -1.54 11.27
C GLN A 130 -11.23 -1.89 11.98
N VAL A 131 -10.38 -0.89 12.11
CA VAL A 131 -9.21 -0.92 12.98
C VAL A 131 -9.46 0.02 14.15
N CYS A 132 -9.45 -0.53 15.36
CA CYS A 132 -9.54 0.25 16.58
C CYS A 132 -8.19 0.24 17.29
N LYS A 133 -7.67 1.43 17.62
CA LYS A 133 -6.40 1.62 18.32
C LYS A 133 -6.67 2.20 19.70
N SER A 134 -5.90 1.79 20.70
CA SER A 134 -5.88 2.40 22.03
C SER A 134 -4.44 2.57 22.47
N TRP A 135 -4.16 3.73 23.05
CA TRP A 135 -2.87 4.09 23.61
C TRP A 135 -3.11 4.50 25.07
N PRO A 136 -2.38 3.94 26.05
CA PRO A 136 -2.60 4.26 27.46
C PRO A 136 -2.54 5.76 27.78
N THR A 137 -1.63 6.48 27.14
CA THR A 137 -1.33 7.90 27.37
C THR A 137 -1.89 8.75 26.24
N TRP A 138 -1.60 8.43 24.97
CA TRP A 138 -2.17 9.18 23.84
C TRP A 138 -3.69 8.98 23.78
N ALA A 139 -4.44 10.07 23.59
CA ALA A 139 -5.90 10.05 23.69
C ALA A 139 -6.43 9.44 25.01
N ALA A 140 -5.62 9.46 26.09
CA ALA A 140 -5.99 9.05 27.44
C ALA A 140 -6.64 7.65 27.53
N GLY A 141 -6.09 6.65 26.85
CA GLY A 141 -6.62 5.28 26.87
C GLY A 141 -7.82 5.05 25.95
N THR A 142 -8.36 6.11 25.34
CA THR A 142 -9.57 6.01 24.52
C THR A 142 -9.33 5.11 23.32
N ARG A 143 -10.33 4.28 23.02
CA ARG A 143 -10.34 3.42 21.85
C ARG A 143 -10.85 4.19 20.64
N LEU A 144 -9.95 4.49 19.70
CA LEU A 144 -10.22 5.24 18.47
C LEU A 144 -10.40 4.26 17.31
N CYS A 145 -11.58 4.24 16.68
CA CYS A 145 -11.92 3.30 15.61
C CYS A 145 -12.02 3.97 14.25
N TYR A 146 -11.49 3.28 13.23
CA TYR A 146 -11.36 3.79 11.87
C TYR A 146 -11.83 2.75 10.85
N ARG A 147 -12.51 3.22 9.81
CA ARG A 147 -12.60 2.51 8.54
C ARG A 147 -11.44 2.95 7.67
N VAL A 148 -10.85 2.03 6.91
CA VAL A 148 -9.73 2.36 6.02
C VAL A 148 -10.22 2.40 4.59
N LEU A 149 -10.04 3.54 3.92
CA LEU A 149 -10.36 3.70 2.50
C LEU A 149 -9.06 3.62 1.69
N ASN A 150 -9.07 2.87 0.59
CA ASN A 150 -7.98 2.90 -0.36
C ASN A 150 -8.07 4.19 -1.19
N LEU A 151 -7.05 5.06 -1.15
CA LEU A 151 -7.00 6.26 -1.98
C LEU A 151 -6.27 6.02 -3.31
N GLY A 152 -5.72 4.82 -3.52
CA GLY A 152 -4.80 4.51 -4.61
C GLY A 152 -3.38 4.99 -4.33
N ASN A 153 -2.43 4.61 -5.20
CA ASN A 153 -1.03 5.03 -5.10
C ASN A 153 -0.38 4.76 -3.73
N ALA A 154 -0.71 3.62 -3.10
CA ALA A 154 -0.27 3.22 -1.76
C ALA A 154 -0.63 4.21 -0.63
N ARG A 155 -1.65 5.05 -0.84
CA ARG A 155 -2.23 5.92 0.18
C ARG A 155 -3.56 5.38 0.67
N TYR A 156 -3.80 5.54 1.95
CA TYR A 156 -5.00 5.07 2.63
C TYR A 156 -5.53 6.16 3.56
N ARG A 157 -6.84 6.30 3.64
CA ARG A 157 -7.48 7.19 4.61
C ARG A 157 -8.01 6.38 5.78
N PHE A 158 -7.53 6.69 6.97
CA PHE A 158 -8.14 6.23 8.21
C PHE A 158 -9.29 7.19 8.52
N SER A 159 -10.50 6.81 8.14
CA SER A 159 -11.71 7.58 8.39
C SER A 159 -12.22 7.29 9.79
N GLY A 160 -12.06 8.26 10.68
CA GLY A 160 -12.47 8.17 12.07
C GLY A 160 -14.00 8.15 12.24
N ILE A 161 -14.49 7.31 13.14
CA ILE A 161 -15.89 7.34 13.59
C ILE A 161 -15.91 8.17 14.88
N ASN A 162 -16.40 9.42 14.79
CA ASN A 162 -16.36 10.41 15.88
C ASN A 162 -14.95 10.81 16.35
N VAL A 163 -13.95 10.60 15.51
CA VAL A 163 -12.54 10.97 15.73
C VAL A 163 -11.97 11.52 14.43
N ASP A 164 -10.86 12.25 14.50
CA ASP A 164 -10.26 12.86 13.31
C ASP A 164 -9.86 11.80 12.27
N SER A 165 -9.99 12.17 11.01
CA SER A 165 -9.54 11.33 9.89
C SER A 165 -8.17 11.79 9.41
N PHE A 166 -7.33 10.85 8.99
CA PHE A 166 -6.00 11.17 8.50
C PHE A 166 -5.56 10.22 7.39
N ASP A 167 -4.69 10.72 6.52
CA ASP A 167 -4.12 9.94 5.43
C ASP A 167 -2.80 9.33 5.87
N VAL A 168 -2.57 8.10 5.44
CA VAL A 168 -1.34 7.35 5.70
C VAL A 168 -0.81 6.73 4.43
N VAL A 169 0.50 6.48 4.45
CA VAL A 169 1.11 5.42 3.66
C VAL A 169 1.45 4.24 4.55
N ILE A 170 1.63 3.07 3.97
CA ILE A 170 1.95 1.86 4.72
C ILE A 170 3.33 1.38 4.29
N SER A 171 4.24 1.32 5.25
CA SER A 171 5.60 0.83 5.08
C SER A 171 5.70 -0.61 5.54
N ARG A 172 6.47 -1.39 4.79
CA ARG A 172 6.81 -2.77 5.14
C ARG A 172 7.57 -2.80 6.46
N GLY A 173 7.18 -3.70 7.36
CA GLY A 173 7.90 -3.92 8.60
C GLY A 173 7.82 -2.76 9.60
N ASN A 174 8.88 -2.63 10.40
CA ASN A 174 9.01 -1.67 11.49
C ASN A 174 10.26 -0.78 11.28
N PRO A 175 10.23 0.17 10.32
CA PRO A 175 11.40 0.98 9.98
C PRO A 175 11.83 1.95 11.11
N GLN A 176 10.96 2.17 12.09
CA GLN A 176 11.23 3.04 13.24
C GLN A 176 11.72 2.28 14.48
N GLY A 177 11.79 0.94 14.43
CA GLY A 177 12.24 0.11 15.57
C GLY A 177 11.28 0.13 16.77
N LEU A 178 9.98 0.29 16.52
CA LEU A 178 8.91 0.43 17.50
C LEU A 178 8.45 -0.84 18.20
#